data_AF-A0A5E4F5W9-F1
#
_entry.id   AF-A0A5E4F5W9-F1
#
_cell.length_a   1.000
_cell.length_b   1.000
_cell.length_c   1.000
_cell.angle_alpha   90.00
_cell.angle_beta   90.00
_cell.angle_gamma   90.00
#
_symmetry.space_group_name_H-M   'P 1'
#
loop_
_entity.id
_entity.type
_entity.pdbx_description
1 polymer ?
#
loop_
_entity_poly.entity_id
_entity_poly.type
_entity_poly.pdbx_seq_one_letter_code
_entity_poly.pdbx_strand_id
1 'polypeptide(L)'
;MTQTKTSPKLHHETTVIKSAIISRLIVLTLILLWRTLLSPYDTSAPINPNCLSNNSSQPNVDLQQQQHVLLPSLGSAIESSIVWDSVYFVRIAQCGYEYEQTYAFFPLLPLCISLLSRTVLAPLVPVIGQRAVLGLSGFVINNIAFVIVAVYLYRLSVIILKDHDAALRASILFCFNPASIFYSSIYSETLYALFSVGGLYHLISGKDVIAVLWFALSGFSRSNGIINAGYFCFQTMHQAYDAVFLRKRAFLALQVVVGGALRCICIFVPFVAFQAYGYNNICLGHLPNNMSPWCKARVPLLYNYIQSHYWGVGFLRYFQVKQLPNFLLASPILSLALCSIVHYAKLKPEIFFSLGFCAPPEHKDSAAVFFSFAENSSNSRENCNLKARKQVTKDGTSLLPEEYKLSAKQGYLSAAVLPCILHLGFMAATAFFVMHVQVATRFLSFSPPLYWFASYIMKSPGTGKRWGYIVWAYSAAYFLLGSLLFSNFYPFT
;
A
#
# COMPACT_ATOMS: atom_id res chain seq x y z
N MET A 1 -22.19 23.64 -31.24
CA MET A 1 -21.80 22.90 -30.02
C MET A 1 -20.49 22.18 -30.27
N THR A 2 -19.38 22.84 -29.96
CA THR A 2 -18.03 22.30 -30.05
C THR A 2 -17.83 21.30 -28.92
N GLN A 3 -17.90 20.00 -29.21
CA GLN A 3 -17.41 18.97 -28.30
C GLN A 3 -15.91 19.20 -28.09
N THR A 4 -15.55 19.76 -26.94
CA THR A 4 -14.17 19.80 -26.47
C THR A 4 -13.68 18.35 -26.33
N LYS A 5 -12.90 17.87 -27.30
CA LYS A 5 -12.16 16.61 -27.21
C LYS A 5 -11.21 16.72 -26.02
N THR A 6 -11.63 16.18 -24.88
CA THR A 6 -10.78 16.03 -23.71
C THR A 6 -9.62 15.11 -24.08
N SER A 7 -8.40 15.44 -23.63
CA SER A 7 -7.23 14.62 -23.94
C SER A 7 -7.43 13.20 -23.37
N PRO A 8 -6.99 12.13 -24.07
CA PRO A 8 -7.20 10.75 -23.64
C PRO A 8 -6.68 10.49 -22.21
N LYS A 9 -5.60 11.18 -21.82
CA LYS A 9 -5.06 11.16 -20.44
C LYS A 9 -6.07 11.64 -19.39
N LEU A 10 -6.74 12.77 -19.65
CA LEU A 10 -7.73 13.34 -18.71
C LEU A 10 -8.96 12.43 -18.61
N HIS A 11 -9.35 11.81 -19.72
CA HIS A 11 -10.46 10.86 -19.76
C HIS A 11 -10.18 9.62 -18.89
N HIS A 12 -9.01 8.99 -19.05
CA HIS A 12 -8.65 7.81 -18.27
C HIS A 12 -8.54 8.09 -16.77
N GLU A 13 -7.91 9.20 -16.36
CA GLU A 13 -7.80 9.57 -14.95
C GLU A 13 -9.18 9.81 -14.32
N THR A 14 -10.08 10.48 -15.04
CA THR A 14 -11.47 10.66 -14.62
C THR A 14 -12.20 9.32 -14.45
N THR A 15 -11.98 8.37 -15.36
CA THR A 15 -12.55 7.02 -15.25
C THR A 15 -12.03 6.29 -14.02
N VAL A 16 -10.73 6.37 -13.72
CA VAL A 16 -10.15 5.77 -12.50
C VAL A 16 -10.79 6.38 -11.24
N ILE A 17 -10.91 7.71 -11.16
CA ILE A 17 -11.53 8.39 -10.01
C ILE A 17 -12.99 7.91 -9.84
N LYS A 18 -13.77 7.87 -10.92
CA LYS A 18 -15.15 7.37 -10.90
C LYS A 18 -15.21 5.92 -10.43
N SER A 19 -14.38 5.04 -10.97
CA SER A 19 -14.32 3.63 -10.57
C SER A 19 -13.93 3.46 -9.10
N ALA A 20 -12.96 4.26 -8.60
CA ALA A 20 -12.57 4.23 -7.21
C ALA A 20 -13.74 4.64 -6.30
N ILE A 21 -14.40 5.78 -6.57
CA ILE A 21 -15.55 6.25 -5.81
C ILE A 21 -16.69 5.21 -5.84
N ILE A 22 -17.05 4.71 -7.02
CA ILE A 22 -18.10 3.72 -7.19
C ILE A 22 -17.77 2.46 -6.38
N SER A 23 -16.53 1.95 -6.45
CA SER A 23 -16.13 0.78 -5.68
C SER A 23 -16.32 1.01 -4.18
N ARG A 24 -15.94 2.19 -3.66
CA ARG A 24 -16.08 2.52 -2.22
C ARG A 24 -17.55 2.58 -1.82
N LEU A 25 -18.38 3.26 -2.60
CA LEU A 25 -19.83 3.35 -2.36
C LEU A 25 -20.51 1.99 -2.39
N ILE A 26 -20.11 1.09 -3.29
CA ILE A 26 -20.64 -0.28 -3.34
C ILE A 26 -20.24 -1.03 -2.06
N VAL A 27 -18.97 -0.99 -1.63
CA VAL A 27 -18.55 -1.67 -0.38
C VAL A 27 -19.34 -1.15 0.81
N LEU A 28 -19.45 0.18 0.97
CA LEU A 28 -20.15 0.79 2.10
C LEU A 28 -21.64 0.44 2.08
N THR A 29 -22.28 0.50 0.91
CA THR A 29 -23.69 0.08 0.75
C THR A 29 -23.87 -1.39 1.09
N LEU A 30 -22.96 -2.26 0.66
CA LEU A 30 -23.01 -3.69 0.99
C LEU A 30 -22.84 -3.93 2.49
N ILE A 31 -21.90 -3.25 3.15
CA ILE A 31 -21.74 -3.35 4.63
C ILE A 31 -23.06 -2.99 5.32
N LEU A 32 -23.67 -1.87 4.93
CA LEU A 32 -24.96 -1.42 5.50
C LEU A 32 -26.06 -2.45 5.23
N LEU A 33 -26.17 -2.93 3.99
CA LEU A 33 -27.16 -3.94 3.59
C LEU A 33 -27.02 -5.24 4.39
N TRP A 34 -25.80 -5.76 4.55
CA TRP A 34 -25.61 -7.00 5.29
C TRP A 34 -25.90 -6.85 6.77
N ARG A 35 -25.62 -5.67 7.33
CA ARG A 35 -25.95 -5.34 8.72
C ARG A 35 -27.43 -5.15 8.99
N THR A 36 -28.21 -4.77 7.99
CA THR A 36 -29.67 -4.71 8.14
C THR A 36 -30.33 -6.09 7.98
N LEU A 37 -29.72 -6.98 7.19
CA LEU A 37 -30.26 -8.30 6.90
C LEU A 37 -29.83 -9.40 7.89
N LEU A 38 -28.68 -9.25 8.54
CA LEU A 38 -28.07 -10.30 9.37
C LEU A 38 -27.70 -9.79 10.76
N SER A 39 -27.75 -10.69 11.73
CA SER A 39 -27.17 -10.46 13.06
C SER A 39 -25.66 -10.75 13.05
N PRO A 40 -24.86 -9.95 13.77
CA PRO A 40 -23.43 -10.20 13.87
C PRO A 40 -23.17 -11.49 14.68
N TYR A 41 -22.17 -12.26 14.25
CA TYR A 41 -21.73 -13.46 14.95
C TYR A 41 -21.17 -13.15 16.36
N ASP A 42 -20.51 -11.99 16.50
CA ASP A 42 -19.87 -11.52 17.73
C ASP A 42 -20.38 -10.13 18.11
N THR A 43 -20.66 -9.93 19.40
CA THR A 43 -21.21 -8.69 19.99
C THR A 43 -20.21 -8.00 20.94
N SER A 44 -18.92 -8.33 20.85
CA SER A 44 -17.87 -7.74 21.69
C SER A 44 -17.41 -6.34 21.24
N ALA A 45 -17.54 -6.00 19.95
CA ALA A 45 -17.13 -4.68 19.40
C ALA A 45 -17.76 -3.44 20.08
N PRO A 46 -19.06 -3.47 20.47
CA PRO A 46 -19.70 -2.41 21.23
C PRO A 46 -19.12 -2.20 22.64
N ILE A 47 -18.40 -3.17 23.21
CA ILE A 47 -17.84 -3.06 24.56
C ILE A 47 -16.77 -1.96 24.55
N ASN A 48 -17.02 -0.89 25.31
CA ASN A 48 -16.13 0.27 25.38
C ASN A 48 -15.94 0.76 26.83
N PRO A 49 -15.08 0.09 27.63
CA PRO A 49 -14.78 0.55 28.98
C PRO A 49 -14.01 1.89 28.95
N ASN A 50 -14.10 2.65 30.05
CA ASN A 50 -13.42 3.92 30.23
C ASN A 50 -11.90 3.81 30.01
N CYS A 51 -11.29 4.94 29.60
CA CYS A 51 -9.83 5.01 29.42
C CYS A 51 -9.11 4.95 30.78
N LEU A 52 -7.99 4.25 30.85
CA LEU A 52 -7.19 4.02 32.07
C LEU A 52 -6.55 5.31 32.63
N SER A 53 -6.28 6.30 31.78
CA SER A 53 -5.60 7.55 32.15
C SER A 53 -6.51 8.61 32.79
N ASN A 54 -7.81 8.33 32.98
CA ASN A 54 -8.67 9.15 33.83
C ASN A 54 -8.28 8.90 35.29
N ASN A 55 -7.22 9.57 35.74
CA ASN A 55 -6.89 9.69 37.15
C ASN A 55 -8.14 10.16 37.90
N SER A 56 -8.45 9.43 38.96
CA SER A 56 -9.48 9.57 39.97
C SER A 56 -9.40 10.89 40.79
N SER A 57 -9.25 12.02 40.11
CA SER A 57 -9.16 13.37 40.70
C SER A 57 -9.78 14.47 39.82
N GLN A 58 -10.90 14.15 39.15
CA GLN A 58 -11.92 15.15 38.85
C GLN A 58 -13.25 14.70 39.46
N PRO A 59 -13.70 15.30 40.58
CA PRO A 59 -15.08 15.18 40.97
C PRO A 59 -15.92 15.95 39.93
N ASN A 60 -16.90 15.28 39.33
CA ASN A 60 -17.99 15.86 38.54
C ASN A 60 -17.67 16.39 37.13
N VAL A 61 -17.14 15.54 36.23
CA VAL A 61 -17.42 15.65 34.77
C VAL A 61 -18.30 14.50 34.27
N ASP A 62 -18.59 13.50 35.11
CA ASP A 62 -19.44 12.34 34.79
C ASP A 62 -20.95 12.65 34.73
N LEU A 63 -21.36 13.91 34.97
CA LEU A 63 -22.73 14.39 34.75
C LEU A 63 -22.93 15.13 33.41
N GLN A 64 -21.91 15.21 32.55
CA GLN A 64 -22.00 15.89 31.24
C GLN A 64 -21.95 14.95 30.02
N GLN A 65 -21.79 13.63 30.20
CA GLN A 65 -21.80 12.66 29.09
C GLN A 65 -23.15 12.01 28.81
N GLN A 66 -24.24 12.51 29.42
CA GLN A 66 -25.58 12.44 28.84
C GLN A 66 -25.85 13.71 28.02
N GLN A 67 -25.01 14.00 27.02
CA GLN A 67 -25.48 14.84 25.94
C GLN A 67 -26.61 14.08 25.25
N HIS A 68 -27.81 14.66 25.18
CA HIS A 68 -28.88 14.17 24.33
C HIS A 68 -28.37 14.15 22.88
N VAL A 69 -27.86 13.00 22.46
CA VAL A 69 -27.42 12.76 21.08
C VAL A 69 -28.66 12.91 20.20
N LEU A 70 -28.59 13.82 19.22
CA LEU A 70 -29.76 14.14 18.38
C LEU A 70 -30.21 12.94 17.52
N LEU A 71 -29.26 12.16 17.00
CA LEU A 71 -29.51 10.99 16.14
C LEU A 71 -28.82 9.73 16.74
N PRO A 72 -29.38 9.14 17.81
CA PRO A 72 -28.76 8.01 18.50
C PRO A 72 -28.74 6.74 17.63
N SER A 73 -29.74 6.55 16.77
CA SER A 73 -29.79 5.40 15.84
C SER A 73 -28.67 5.43 14.81
N LEU A 74 -28.36 6.63 14.26
CA LEU A 74 -27.26 6.81 13.32
C LEU A 74 -25.90 6.61 14.01
N GLY A 75 -25.74 7.13 15.22
CA GLY A 75 -24.56 6.89 16.06
C GLY A 75 -24.32 5.40 16.29
N SER A 76 -25.37 4.70 16.75
CA SER A 76 -25.31 3.25 16.97
C SER A 76 -25.01 2.45 15.71
N ALA A 77 -25.54 2.85 14.55
CA ALA A 77 -25.25 2.18 13.28
C ALA A 77 -23.76 2.29 12.89
N ILE A 78 -23.18 3.48 13.05
CA ILE A 78 -21.75 3.71 12.79
C ILE A 78 -20.90 2.92 13.80
N GLU A 79 -21.24 2.95 15.08
CA GLU A 79 -20.51 2.22 16.12
C GLU A 79 -20.57 0.71 15.92
N SER A 80 -21.71 0.17 15.51
CA SER A 80 -21.85 -1.26 15.19
C SER A 80 -20.95 -1.71 14.03
N SER A 81 -20.54 -0.77 13.17
CA SER A 81 -19.64 -1.02 12.04
C SER A 81 -18.15 -1.02 12.45
N ILE A 82 -17.82 -0.64 13.68
CA ILE A 82 -16.45 -0.68 14.22
C ILE A 82 -16.16 -2.12 14.66
N VAL A 83 -15.62 -2.92 13.75
CA VAL A 83 -15.38 -4.35 13.97
C VAL A 83 -13.94 -4.76 13.76
N TRP A 84 -13.57 -5.91 14.33
CA TRP A 84 -12.23 -6.49 14.22
C TRP A 84 -11.15 -5.49 14.66
N ASP A 85 -10.10 -5.32 13.86
CA ASP A 85 -8.96 -4.45 14.17
C ASP A 85 -9.38 -2.97 14.31
N SER A 86 -10.53 -2.57 13.74
CA SER A 86 -11.07 -1.22 13.84
C SER A 86 -11.28 -0.79 15.30
N VAL A 87 -11.62 -1.73 16.19
CA VAL A 87 -11.83 -1.47 17.62
C VAL A 87 -10.54 -0.92 18.25
N TYR A 88 -9.38 -1.49 17.89
CA TYR A 88 -8.08 -1.02 18.39
C TYR A 88 -7.74 0.36 17.83
N PHE A 89 -7.93 0.60 16.52
CA PHE A 89 -7.63 1.90 15.93
C PHE A 89 -8.48 3.04 16.53
N VAL A 90 -9.78 2.80 16.72
CA VAL A 90 -10.68 3.77 17.36
C VAL A 90 -10.33 3.96 18.83
N ARG A 91 -10.02 2.88 19.57
CA ARG A 91 -9.62 2.98 20.99
C ARG A 91 -8.31 3.73 21.16
N ILE A 92 -7.31 3.51 20.31
CA ILE A 92 -6.05 4.28 20.34
C ILE A 92 -6.31 5.76 20.03
N ALA A 93 -7.19 6.07 19.08
CA ALA A 93 -7.56 7.45 18.78
C ALA A 93 -8.28 8.16 19.94
N GLN A 94 -9.01 7.39 20.75
CA GLN A 94 -9.75 7.87 21.92
C GLN A 94 -8.87 7.98 23.18
N CYS A 95 -8.22 6.89 23.57
CA CYS A 95 -7.55 6.71 24.86
C CYS A 95 -6.01 6.69 24.77
N GLY A 96 -5.44 6.63 23.57
CA GLY A 96 -4.01 6.40 23.37
C GLY A 96 -3.60 4.94 23.53
N TYR A 97 -2.30 4.70 23.68
CA TYR A 97 -1.73 3.35 23.78
C TYR A 97 -1.73 2.83 25.22
N GLU A 98 -2.82 2.17 25.60
CA GLU A 98 -3.05 1.68 26.97
C GLU A 98 -2.44 0.31 27.27
N TYR A 99 -2.48 -0.61 26.30
CA TYR A 99 -2.08 -2.01 26.51
C TYR A 99 -0.90 -2.39 25.60
N GLU A 100 -0.10 -3.36 26.03
CA GLU A 100 1.07 -3.80 25.27
C GLU A 100 0.71 -4.27 23.85
N GLN A 101 -0.36 -5.04 23.70
CA GLN A 101 -0.81 -5.54 22.40
C GLN A 101 -1.27 -4.44 21.42
N THR A 102 -1.66 -3.25 21.90
CA THR A 102 -2.13 -2.18 21.00
C THR A 102 -1.00 -1.58 20.16
N TYR A 103 0.26 -1.76 20.57
CA TYR A 103 1.43 -1.33 19.78
C TYR A 103 1.67 -2.18 18.52
N ALA A 104 0.88 -3.23 18.28
CA ALA A 104 0.80 -3.85 16.95
C ALA A 104 0.18 -2.89 15.91
N PHE A 105 -0.67 -1.95 16.35
CA PHE A 105 -1.39 -1.01 15.51
C PHE A 105 -0.64 0.32 15.46
N PHE A 106 -0.04 0.61 14.32
CA PHE A 106 0.83 1.77 14.14
C PHE A 106 0.04 3.10 14.15
N PRO A 107 0.69 4.20 14.55
CA PRO A 107 0.02 5.41 15.05
C PRO A 107 -0.56 6.33 13.98
N LEU A 108 -0.20 6.23 12.70
CA LEU A 108 -0.65 7.23 11.72
C LEU A 108 -2.19 7.28 11.58
N LEU A 109 -2.84 6.12 11.43
CA LEU A 109 -4.30 6.09 11.27
C LEU A 109 -5.03 6.61 12.54
N PRO A 110 -4.73 6.12 13.76
CA PRO A 110 -5.31 6.67 14.99
C PRO A 110 -5.08 8.18 15.15
N LEU A 111 -3.89 8.67 14.82
CA LEU A 111 -3.57 10.10 14.87
C LEU A 111 -4.48 10.89 13.92
N CYS A 112 -4.62 10.45 12.66
CA CYS A 112 -5.50 11.10 11.70
C CYS A 112 -6.97 11.05 12.15
N ILE A 113 -7.44 9.94 12.71
CA ILE A 113 -8.79 9.81 13.26
C ILE A 113 -9.00 10.80 14.41
N SER A 114 -8.06 10.87 15.34
CA SER A 114 -8.12 11.78 16.49
C SER A 114 -8.13 13.24 16.04
N LEU A 115 -7.25 13.62 15.11
CA LEU A 115 -7.20 14.98 14.55
C LEU A 115 -8.50 15.34 13.81
N LEU A 116 -9.01 14.48 12.93
CA LEU A 116 -10.20 14.76 12.15
C LEU A 116 -11.47 14.86 13.03
N SER A 117 -11.61 13.96 14.00
CA SER A 117 -12.74 13.93 14.94
C SER A 117 -12.78 15.15 15.86
N ARG A 118 -11.62 15.68 16.27
CA ARG A 118 -11.52 16.85 17.17
C ARG A 118 -11.51 18.20 16.44
N THR A 119 -11.46 18.20 15.10
CA THR A 119 -11.44 19.41 14.29
C THR A 119 -12.65 19.48 13.37
N VAL A 120 -12.52 19.05 12.12
CA VAL A 120 -13.54 19.19 11.06
C VAL A 120 -14.84 18.50 11.44
N LEU A 121 -14.78 17.34 12.09
CA LEU A 121 -15.96 16.56 12.48
C LEU A 121 -16.40 16.77 13.93
N ALA A 122 -15.75 17.66 14.69
CA ALA A 122 -16.14 17.96 16.07
C ALA A 122 -17.60 18.45 16.20
N PRO A 123 -18.17 19.24 15.26
CA PRO A 123 -19.57 19.64 15.34
C PRO A 123 -20.57 18.47 15.27
N LEU A 124 -20.17 17.28 14.80
CA LEU A 124 -21.03 16.10 14.74
C LEU A 124 -21.10 15.34 16.08
N VAL A 125 -20.22 15.63 17.04
CA VAL A 125 -20.19 14.96 18.35
C VAL A 125 -21.52 15.04 19.09
N PRO A 126 -22.18 16.21 19.25
CA PRO A 126 -23.51 16.27 19.86
C PRO A 126 -24.61 15.62 19.01
N VAL A 127 -24.36 15.33 17.73
CA VAL A 127 -25.36 14.78 16.80
C VAL A 127 -25.39 13.26 16.86
N ILE A 128 -24.23 12.59 16.81
CA ILE A 128 -24.11 11.13 16.68
C ILE A 128 -23.30 10.47 17.80
N GLY A 129 -22.68 11.25 18.68
CA GLY A 129 -21.81 10.75 19.76
C GLY A 129 -20.33 10.67 19.38
N GLN A 130 -19.45 10.76 20.38
CA GLN A 130 -18.00 10.84 20.19
C GLN A 130 -17.41 9.60 19.50
N ARG A 131 -17.83 8.40 19.91
CA ARG A 131 -17.31 7.15 19.36
C ARG A 131 -17.75 6.95 17.90
N ALA A 132 -19.01 7.28 17.59
CA ALA A 132 -19.47 7.33 16.21
C ALA A 132 -18.67 8.33 15.34
N VAL A 133 -18.35 9.53 15.84
CA VAL A 133 -17.51 10.51 15.11
C VAL A 133 -16.10 9.96 14.84
N LEU A 134 -15.49 9.26 15.80
CA LEU A 134 -14.20 8.59 15.60
C LEU A 134 -14.31 7.51 14.50
N GLY A 135 -15.35 6.68 14.55
CA GLY A 135 -15.64 5.67 13.53
C GLY A 135 -15.80 6.28 12.13
N LEU A 136 -16.65 7.30 12.03
CA LEU A 136 -16.90 8.06 10.80
C LEU A 136 -15.62 8.69 10.25
N SER A 137 -14.78 9.26 11.12
CA SER A 137 -13.48 9.81 10.74
C SER A 137 -12.61 8.76 10.06
N GLY A 138 -12.54 7.54 10.60
CA GLY A 138 -11.80 6.43 10.01
C GLY A 138 -12.30 6.05 8.61
N PHE A 139 -13.62 5.94 8.44
CA PHE A 139 -14.23 5.68 7.12
C PHE A 139 -13.90 6.79 6.12
N VAL A 140 -14.06 8.06 6.51
CA VAL A 140 -13.78 9.20 5.63
C VAL A 140 -12.32 9.22 5.19
N ILE A 141 -11.39 9.09 6.14
CA ILE A 141 -9.94 9.09 5.87
C ILE A 141 -9.59 8.00 4.86
N ASN A 142 -10.00 6.75 5.12
CA ASN A 142 -9.62 5.63 4.27
C ASN A 142 -10.27 5.71 2.89
N ASN A 143 -11.54 6.06 2.78
CA ASN A 143 -12.18 6.10 1.46
C ASN A 143 -11.67 7.28 0.59
N ILE A 144 -11.34 8.43 1.18
CA ILE A 144 -10.67 9.53 0.46
C ILE A 144 -9.24 9.10 0.05
N ALA A 145 -8.47 8.55 1.00
CA ALA A 145 -7.12 8.07 0.73
C ALA A 145 -7.11 6.99 -0.37
N PHE A 146 -8.13 6.12 -0.43
CA PHE A 146 -8.27 5.09 -1.46
C PHE A 146 -8.37 5.69 -2.87
N VAL A 147 -9.18 6.73 -3.04
CA VAL A 147 -9.32 7.42 -4.33
C VAL A 147 -7.97 8.04 -4.75
N ILE A 148 -7.25 8.64 -3.80
CA ILE A 148 -5.94 9.24 -4.06
C ILE A 148 -4.92 8.16 -4.48
N VAL A 149 -4.85 7.02 -3.78
CA VAL A 149 -3.93 5.93 -4.15
C VAL A 149 -4.28 5.30 -5.50
N ALA A 150 -5.56 5.20 -5.87
CA ALA A 150 -5.97 4.72 -7.19
C ALA A 150 -5.44 5.63 -8.32
N VAL A 151 -5.46 6.95 -8.11
CA VAL A 151 -4.87 7.92 -9.04
C VAL A 151 -3.34 7.80 -9.08
N TYR A 152 -2.67 7.69 -7.93
CA TYR A 152 -1.22 7.46 -7.90
C TYR A 152 -0.83 6.17 -8.62
N LEU A 153 -1.58 5.08 -8.41
CA LEU A 153 -1.35 3.81 -9.09
C LEU A 153 -1.49 3.96 -10.61
N TYR A 154 -2.53 4.65 -11.09
CA TYR A 154 -2.70 4.92 -12.52
C TYR A 154 -1.51 5.70 -13.09
N ARG A 155 -1.15 6.82 -12.46
CA ARG A 155 -0.04 7.68 -12.91
C ARG A 155 1.30 6.94 -12.90
N LEU A 156 1.56 6.16 -11.85
CA LEU A 156 2.72 5.29 -11.73
C LEU A 156 2.75 4.24 -12.87
N SER A 157 1.61 3.58 -13.11
CA SER A 157 1.47 2.54 -14.12
C SER A 157 1.71 3.08 -15.53
N VAL A 158 1.23 4.29 -15.83
CA VAL A 158 1.48 4.96 -17.12
C VAL A 158 2.98 5.20 -17.33
N ILE A 159 3.70 5.64 -16.29
CA ILE A 159 5.14 5.91 -16.40
C ILE A 159 5.93 4.62 -16.63
N ILE A 160 5.62 3.57 -15.86
CA ILE A 160 6.38 2.31 -15.89
C ILE A 160 6.04 1.46 -17.14
N LEU A 161 4.75 1.27 -17.42
CA LEU A 161 4.30 0.39 -18.50
C LEU A 161 4.36 1.06 -19.87
N LYS A 162 4.35 2.40 -19.92
CA LYS A 162 4.24 3.20 -21.15
C LYS A 162 3.01 2.84 -22.00
N ASP A 163 1.97 2.31 -21.38
CA ASP A 163 0.71 1.90 -22.00
C ASP A 163 -0.46 2.39 -21.13
N HIS A 164 -1.23 3.34 -21.67
CA HIS A 164 -2.37 3.95 -20.98
C HIS A 164 -3.52 2.97 -20.74
N ASP A 165 -3.77 2.04 -21.67
CA ASP A 165 -4.85 1.06 -21.57
C ASP A 165 -4.50 -0.06 -20.59
N ALA A 166 -3.25 -0.50 -20.57
CA ALA A 166 -2.77 -1.44 -19.56
C ALA A 166 -2.81 -0.82 -18.15
N ALA A 167 -2.38 0.43 -18.02
CA ALA A 167 -2.42 1.19 -16.77
C ALA A 167 -3.86 1.40 -16.27
N LEU A 168 -4.79 1.75 -17.15
CA LEU A 168 -6.21 1.89 -16.81
C LEU A 168 -6.79 0.59 -16.27
N ARG A 169 -6.58 -0.53 -16.99
CA ARG A 169 -7.08 -1.84 -16.59
C ARG A 169 -6.49 -2.30 -15.24
N ALA A 170 -5.19 -2.10 -15.03
CA ALA A 170 -4.55 -2.39 -13.75
C ALA A 170 -5.18 -1.56 -12.60
N SER A 171 -5.43 -0.28 -12.83
CA SER A 171 -6.00 0.61 -11.82
C SER A 171 -7.46 0.30 -11.51
N ILE A 172 -8.24 -0.09 -12.52
CA ILE A 172 -9.62 -0.56 -12.34
C ILE A 172 -9.64 -1.88 -11.54
N LEU A 173 -8.75 -2.83 -11.84
CA LEU A 173 -8.61 -4.06 -11.05
C LEU A 173 -8.24 -3.76 -9.59
N PHE A 174 -7.39 -2.76 -9.34
CA PHE A 174 -7.09 -2.30 -7.99
C PHE A 174 -8.32 -1.71 -7.29
N CYS A 175 -9.17 -0.96 -7.99
CA CYS A 175 -10.41 -0.42 -7.40
C CYS A 175 -11.36 -1.51 -6.89
N PHE A 176 -11.39 -2.67 -7.55
CA PHE A 176 -12.23 -3.81 -7.23
C PHE A 176 -11.43 -5.01 -6.68
N ASN A 177 -10.33 -4.74 -5.99
CA ASN A 177 -9.46 -5.82 -5.52
C ASN A 177 -10.13 -6.66 -4.38
N PRO A 178 -9.71 -7.93 -4.19
CA PRO A 178 -10.25 -8.80 -3.14
C PRO A 178 -10.14 -8.28 -1.70
N ALA A 179 -9.15 -7.42 -1.41
CA ALA A 179 -8.94 -6.79 -0.12
C ALA A 179 -9.75 -5.49 0.05
N SER A 180 -10.68 -5.17 -0.87
CA SER A 180 -11.40 -3.89 -0.89
C SER A 180 -12.10 -3.54 0.40
N ILE A 181 -12.54 -4.52 1.18
CA ILE A 181 -13.16 -4.30 2.48
C ILE A 181 -12.20 -3.60 3.47
N PHE A 182 -10.94 -4.03 3.53
CA PHE A 182 -9.89 -3.42 4.36
C PHE A 182 -9.51 -2.02 3.87
N TYR A 183 -9.71 -1.75 2.58
CA TYR A 183 -9.47 -0.43 2.03
C TYR A 183 -10.60 0.58 2.35
N SER A 184 -11.79 0.08 2.67
CA SER A 184 -12.97 0.90 3.00
C SER A 184 -13.25 0.99 4.50
N SER A 185 -12.90 -0.03 5.29
CA SER A 185 -13.06 -0.07 6.75
C SER A 185 -11.91 0.64 7.47
N ILE A 186 -11.96 0.72 8.81
CA ILE A 186 -11.02 1.48 9.64
C ILE A 186 -9.72 0.69 9.86
N TYR A 187 -8.94 0.59 8.81
CA TYR A 187 -7.75 -0.25 8.69
C TYR A 187 -6.57 0.55 8.11
N SER A 188 -5.33 0.24 8.52
CA SER A 188 -4.16 1.03 8.11
C SER A 188 -3.67 0.73 6.68
N GLU A 189 -4.24 -0.29 6.04
CA GLU A 189 -3.95 -0.75 4.68
C GLU A 189 -4.04 0.37 3.65
N THR A 190 -5.06 1.24 3.73
CA THR A 190 -5.26 2.30 2.74
C THR A 190 -4.20 3.39 2.83
N LEU A 191 -3.91 3.88 4.04
CA LEU A 191 -2.85 4.86 4.24
C LEU A 191 -1.48 4.27 3.88
N TYR A 192 -1.24 3.02 4.26
CA TYR A 192 -0.03 2.32 3.89
C TYR A 192 0.14 2.21 2.36
N ALA A 193 -0.92 1.85 1.63
CA ALA A 193 -0.90 1.79 0.18
C ALA A 193 -0.71 3.17 -0.46
N LEU A 194 -1.40 4.20 0.05
CA LEU A 194 -1.25 5.58 -0.39
C LEU A 194 0.21 6.02 -0.30
N PHE A 195 0.81 5.86 0.88
CA PHE A 195 2.16 6.32 1.12
C PHE A 195 3.23 5.46 0.40
N SER A 196 3.00 4.15 0.25
CA SER A 196 3.93 3.27 -0.48
C SER A 196 3.86 3.49 -2.00
N VAL A 197 2.67 3.48 -2.61
CA VAL A 197 2.51 3.69 -4.06
C VAL A 197 2.82 5.13 -4.44
N GLY A 198 2.41 6.10 -3.62
CA GLY A 198 2.73 7.51 -3.82
C GLY A 198 4.22 7.80 -3.65
N GLY A 199 4.88 7.18 -2.67
CA GLY A 199 6.34 7.25 -2.50
C GLY A 199 7.08 6.73 -3.72
N LEU A 200 6.65 5.58 -4.25
CA LEU A 200 7.20 4.99 -5.47
C LEU A 200 6.96 5.88 -6.71
N TYR A 201 5.77 6.50 -6.82
CA TYR A 201 5.49 7.48 -7.87
C TYR A 201 6.42 8.70 -7.80
N HIS A 202 6.62 9.28 -6.62
CA HIS A 202 7.51 10.44 -6.45
C HIS A 202 8.98 10.08 -6.68
N LEU A 203 9.39 8.86 -6.28
CA LEU A 203 10.72 8.33 -6.56
C LEU A 203 10.97 8.30 -8.07
N ILE A 204 10.08 7.66 -8.82
CA ILE A 204 10.20 7.54 -10.28
C ILE A 204 10.03 8.89 -10.98
N SER A 205 9.36 9.85 -10.35
CA SER A 205 9.28 11.23 -10.84
C SER A 205 10.54 12.05 -10.56
N GLY A 206 11.58 11.47 -9.93
CA GLY A 206 12.84 12.14 -9.59
C GLY A 206 12.77 13.05 -8.36
N LYS A 207 11.70 12.95 -7.55
CA LYS A 207 11.48 13.79 -6.36
C LYS A 207 11.86 13.04 -5.07
N ASP A 208 13.14 12.74 -4.93
CA ASP A 208 13.68 11.86 -3.89
C ASP A 208 13.29 12.27 -2.46
N VAL A 209 13.35 13.55 -2.11
CA VAL A 209 13.01 14.04 -0.77
C VAL A 209 11.55 13.75 -0.42
N ILE A 210 10.63 13.99 -1.37
CA ILE A 210 9.20 13.70 -1.19
C ILE A 210 9.00 12.19 -1.11
N ALA A 211 9.70 11.41 -1.93
CA ALA A 211 9.63 9.95 -1.87
C ALA A 211 10.06 9.39 -0.50
N VAL A 212 11.15 9.90 0.08
CA VAL A 212 11.60 9.51 1.44
C VAL A 212 10.53 9.84 2.48
N LEU A 213 9.96 11.04 2.45
CA LEU A 213 8.89 11.43 3.39
C LEU A 213 7.66 10.52 3.25
N TRP A 214 7.25 10.20 2.02
CA TRP A 214 6.13 9.30 1.76
C TRP A 214 6.44 7.88 2.26
N PHE A 215 7.63 7.33 1.99
CA PHE A 215 7.99 6.01 2.51
C PHE A 215 8.15 5.99 4.05
N ALA A 216 8.61 7.07 4.67
CA ALA A 216 8.61 7.19 6.12
C ALA A 216 7.17 7.17 6.68
N LEU A 217 6.23 7.89 6.05
CA LEU A 217 4.81 7.85 6.42
C LEU A 217 4.16 6.48 6.20
N SER A 218 4.62 5.68 5.22
CA SER A 218 4.15 4.30 5.08
C SER A 218 4.65 3.43 6.25
N GLY A 219 5.90 3.62 6.69
CA GLY A 219 6.46 3.02 7.91
C GLY A 219 5.73 3.45 9.20
N PHE A 220 5.23 4.68 9.23
CA PHE A 220 4.40 5.21 10.32
C PHE A 220 2.96 4.69 10.29
N SER A 221 2.48 4.22 9.13
CA SER A 221 1.18 3.57 8.96
C SER A 221 1.22 2.10 9.37
N ARG A 222 2.30 1.40 9.02
CA ARG A 222 2.53 -0.03 9.28
C ARG A 222 4.03 -0.32 9.32
N SER A 223 4.43 -1.25 10.18
CA SER A 223 5.81 -1.77 10.26
C SER A 223 6.40 -2.17 8.91
N ASN A 224 5.59 -2.76 8.02
CA ASN A 224 6.02 -3.20 6.68
C ASN A 224 6.55 -2.07 5.80
N GLY A 225 6.24 -0.81 6.10
CA GLY A 225 6.70 0.33 5.31
C GLY A 225 8.20 0.50 5.26
N ILE A 226 8.94 -0.04 6.25
CA ILE A 226 10.41 -0.05 6.24
C ILE A 226 10.97 -0.81 5.04
N ILE A 227 10.22 -1.78 4.49
CA ILE A 227 10.64 -2.60 3.34
C ILE A 227 10.75 -1.73 2.08
N ASN A 228 10.00 -0.62 2.00
CA ASN A 228 10.10 0.32 0.89
C ASN A 228 11.48 0.99 0.77
N ALA A 229 12.32 0.97 1.83
CA ALA A 229 13.72 1.38 1.73
C ALA A 229 14.49 0.58 0.68
N GLY A 230 14.04 -0.65 0.36
CA GLY A 230 14.58 -1.49 -0.70
C GLY A 230 14.61 -0.81 -2.08
N TYR A 231 13.68 0.11 -2.37
CA TYR A 231 13.71 0.87 -3.62
C TYR A 231 14.91 1.83 -3.69
N PHE A 232 15.23 2.51 -2.59
CA PHE A 232 16.43 3.36 -2.51
C PHE A 232 17.71 2.53 -2.44
N CYS A 233 17.71 1.37 -1.77
CA CYS A 233 18.83 0.44 -1.82
C CYS A 233 19.13 0.02 -3.26
N PHE A 234 18.09 -0.33 -4.02
CA PHE A 234 18.23 -0.70 -5.44
C PHE A 234 18.78 0.46 -6.27
N GLN A 235 18.21 1.66 -6.14
CA GLN A 235 18.69 2.85 -6.86
C GLN A 235 20.14 3.20 -6.50
N THR A 236 20.48 3.19 -5.21
CA THR A 236 21.82 3.49 -4.69
C THR A 236 22.83 2.47 -5.19
N MET A 237 22.47 1.18 -5.22
CA MET A 237 23.31 0.11 -5.73
C MET A 237 23.71 0.35 -7.21
N HIS A 238 22.75 0.72 -8.06
CA HIS A 238 23.02 1.03 -9.48
C HIS A 238 23.82 2.32 -9.66
N GLN A 239 23.49 3.38 -8.94
CA GLN A 239 24.22 4.66 -9.00
C GLN A 239 25.65 4.54 -8.47
N ALA A 240 25.87 3.75 -7.42
CA ALA A 240 27.20 3.48 -6.88
C ALA A 240 28.04 2.66 -7.88
N TYR A 241 27.43 1.66 -8.53
CA TYR A 241 28.08 0.91 -9.59
C TYR A 241 28.50 1.81 -10.76
N ASP A 242 27.62 2.69 -11.24
CA ASP A 242 27.95 3.67 -12.30
C ASP A 242 29.09 4.60 -11.87
N ALA A 243 29.04 5.12 -10.63
CA ALA A 243 30.08 6.01 -10.10
C ALA A 243 31.46 5.33 -9.98
N VAL A 244 31.50 4.07 -9.54
CA VAL A 244 32.75 3.31 -9.34
C VAL A 244 33.32 2.79 -10.66
N PHE A 245 32.52 2.08 -11.45
CA PHE A 245 33.04 1.30 -12.58
C PHE A 245 33.02 2.08 -13.89
N LEU A 246 31.98 2.86 -14.14
CA LEU A 246 31.82 3.60 -15.41
C LEU A 246 32.47 4.98 -15.35
N ARG A 247 32.17 5.75 -14.31
CA ARG A 247 32.72 7.11 -14.12
C ARG A 247 34.10 7.12 -13.45
N LYS A 248 34.51 6.04 -12.78
CA LYS A 248 35.77 5.91 -12.01
C LYS A 248 35.99 7.03 -10.98
N ARG A 249 34.92 7.49 -10.32
CA ARG A 249 34.93 8.57 -9.33
C ARG A 249 34.57 8.04 -7.95
N ALA A 250 35.59 7.65 -7.17
CA ALA A 250 35.41 7.09 -5.83
C ALA A 250 34.69 8.06 -4.87
N PHE A 251 34.98 9.35 -4.93
CA PHE A 251 34.32 10.36 -4.10
C PHE A 251 32.82 10.47 -4.39
N LEU A 252 32.45 10.44 -5.69
CA LEU A 252 31.05 10.43 -6.10
C LEU A 252 30.33 9.17 -5.61
N ALA A 253 31.00 8.00 -5.69
CA ALA A 253 30.46 6.75 -5.17
C ALA A 253 30.22 6.81 -3.65
N LEU A 254 31.15 7.37 -2.89
CA LEU A 254 30.98 7.57 -1.45
C LEU A 254 29.79 8.49 -1.15
N GLN A 255 29.65 9.60 -1.88
CA GLN A 255 28.51 10.51 -1.73
C GLN A 255 27.17 9.81 -2.02
N VAL A 256 27.11 8.98 -3.06
CA VAL A 256 25.91 8.19 -3.39
C VAL A 256 25.57 7.21 -2.26
N VAL A 257 26.57 6.46 -1.76
CA VAL A 257 26.36 5.47 -0.69
C VAL A 257 25.90 6.15 0.60
N VAL A 258 26.55 7.25 1.00
CA VAL A 258 26.15 8.02 2.19
C VAL A 258 24.76 8.62 2.01
N GLY A 259 24.47 9.22 0.85
CA GLY A 259 23.16 9.77 0.52
C GLY A 259 22.06 8.71 0.55
N GLY A 260 22.30 7.54 -0.05
CA GLY A 260 21.40 6.39 -0.03
C GLY A 260 21.16 5.87 1.39
N ALA A 261 22.23 5.72 2.19
CA ALA A 261 22.13 5.30 3.59
C ALA A 261 21.30 6.27 4.43
N LEU A 262 21.51 7.59 4.29
CA LEU A 262 20.71 8.60 4.99
C LEU A 262 19.23 8.53 4.61
N ARG A 263 18.90 8.36 3.32
CA ARG A 263 17.53 8.18 2.86
C ARG A 263 16.88 6.95 3.47
N CYS A 264 17.59 5.82 3.51
CA CYS A 264 17.10 4.60 4.16
C CYS A 264 16.91 4.80 5.67
N ILE A 265 17.84 5.44 6.37
CA ILE A 265 17.72 5.75 7.80
C ILE A 265 16.45 6.58 8.05
N CYS A 266 16.20 7.63 7.26
CA CYS A 266 14.99 8.46 7.38
C CYS A 266 13.69 7.64 7.25
N ILE A 267 13.65 6.60 6.40
CA ILE A 267 12.48 5.72 6.26
C ILE A 267 12.28 4.86 7.52
N PHE A 268 13.36 4.49 8.22
CA PHE A 268 13.29 3.71 9.45
C PHE A 268 12.95 4.54 10.69
N VAL A 269 13.15 5.88 10.66
CA VAL A 269 12.93 6.76 11.81
C VAL A 269 11.55 6.57 12.46
N PRO A 270 10.40 6.57 11.74
CA PRO A 270 9.10 6.43 12.38
C PRO A 270 8.91 5.08 13.07
N PHE A 271 9.45 4.00 12.50
CA PHE A 271 9.42 2.68 13.13
C PHE A 271 10.21 2.67 14.43
N VAL A 272 11.46 3.16 14.40
CA VAL A 272 12.35 3.22 15.57
C VAL A 272 11.78 4.12 16.65
N ALA A 273 11.27 5.31 16.27
CA ALA A 273 10.63 6.24 17.20
C ALA A 273 9.41 5.61 17.88
N PHE A 274 8.62 4.83 17.14
CA PHE A 274 7.47 4.14 17.73
C PHE A 274 7.87 2.99 18.66
N GLN A 275 8.95 2.25 18.35
CA GLN A 275 9.51 1.27 19.30
C GLN A 275 10.00 1.95 20.58
N ALA A 276 10.71 3.08 20.47
CA ALA A 276 11.19 3.85 21.61
C ALA A 276 10.04 4.43 22.45
N TYR A 277 8.98 4.92 21.80
CA TYR A 277 7.76 5.38 22.46
C TYR A 277 7.11 4.26 23.28
N GLY A 278 6.98 3.05 22.72
CA GLY A 278 6.45 1.90 23.45
C GLY A 278 7.34 1.46 24.61
N TYR A 279 8.66 1.50 24.45
CA TYR A 279 9.60 1.26 25.56
C TYR A 279 9.41 2.27 26.70
N ASN A 280 9.28 3.56 26.37
CA ASN A 280 9.09 4.60 27.38
C ASN A 280 7.78 4.43 28.15
N ASN A 281 6.70 4.03 27.48
CA ASN A 281 5.39 3.90 28.13
C ASN A 281 5.22 2.61 28.94
N ILE A 282 5.81 1.50 28.49
CA ILE A 282 5.60 0.18 29.11
C ILE A 282 6.75 -0.20 30.06
N CYS A 283 7.99 0.12 29.72
CA CYS A 283 9.15 -0.36 30.46
C CYS A 283 9.63 0.63 31.54
N LEU A 284 9.56 1.94 31.30
CA LEU A 284 10.04 2.91 32.30
C LEU A 284 9.09 3.00 33.49
N GLY A 285 9.66 3.21 34.69
CA GLY A 285 8.89 3.38 35.94
C GLY A 285 8.42 2.08 36.62
N HIS A 286 8.66 0.91 36.02
CA HIS A 286 8.29 -0.39 36.58
C HIS A 286 9.49 -1.08 37.25
N LEU A 287 9.25 -1.79 38.36
CA LEU A 287 10.26 -2.63 39.02
C LEU A 287 10.70 -3.76 38.08
N PRO A 288 11.99 -4.17 38.09
CA PRO A 288 12.51 -5.20 37.18
C PRO A 288 11.73 -6.51 37.19
N ASN A 289 11.12 -6.89 38.32
CA ASN A 289 10.36 -8.14 38.44
C ASN A 289 9.00 -8.11 37.72
N ASN A 290 8.44 -6.92 37.47
CA ASN A 290 7.14 -6.74 36.84
C ASN A 290 7.24 -6.32 35.36
N MET A 291 8.46 -6.16 34.84
CA MET A 291 8.69 -5.75 33.44
C MET A 291 8.51 -6.92 32.49
N SER A 292 7.87 -6.65 31.35
CA SER A 292 7.78 -7.60 30.25
C SER A 292 9.17 -8.08 29.79
N PRO A 293 9.31 -9.36 29.37
CA PRO A 293 10.61 -9.95 29.04
C PRO A 293 11.40 -9.19 27.96
N TRP A 294 10.71 -8.59 26.98
CA TRP A 294 11.34 -7.85 25.90
C TRP A 294 12.00 -6.55 26.37
N CYS A 295 11.56 -5.95 27.48
CA CYS A 295 12.21 -4.77 28.06
C CYS A 295 13.65 -5.08 28.52
N LYS A 296 13.92 -6.34 28.90
CA LYS A 296 15.23 -6.82 29.40
C LYS A 296 16.13 -7.35 28.28
N ALA A 297 15.61 -7.45 27.05
CA ALA A 297 16.39 -7.96 25.93
C ALA A 297 17.51 -7.00 25.54
N ARG A 298 18.61 -7.53 24.98
CA ARG A 298 19.75 -6.72 24.49
C ARG A 298 19.32 -5.63 23.51
N VAL A 299 18.32 -5.95 22.68
CA VAL A 299 17.63 -4.97 21.83
C VAL A 299 16.14 -5.08 22.15
N PRO A 300 15.55 -4.11 22.87
CA PRO A 300 14.17 -4.17 23.29
C PRO A 300 13.22 -3.87 22.12
N LEU A 301 12.89 -4.90 21.34
CA LEU A 301 11.99 -4.81 20.19
C LEU A 301 10.56 -5.22 20.56
N LEU A 302 9.75 -4.23 20.95
CA LEU A 302 8.34 -4.39 21.29
C LEU A 302 7.54 -5.09 20.19
N TYR A 303 7.64 -4.60 18.94
CA TYR A 303 6.83 -5.12 17.84
C TYR A 303 7.11 -6.61 17.57
N ASN A 304 8.38 -7.02 17.59
CA ASN A 304 8.75 -8.43 17.38
C ASN A 304 8.23 -9.32 18.52
N TYR A 305 8.32 -8.84 19.77
CA TYR A 305 7.76 -9.54 20.91
C TYR A 305 6.25 -9.71 20.75
N ILE A 306 5.52 -8.64 20.42
CA ILE A 306 4.07 -8.68 20.25
C ILE A 306 3.67 -9.70 19.18
N GLN A 307 4.30 -9.62 18.00
CA GLN A 307 4.02 -10.51 16.87
C GLN A 307 4.22 -11.99 17.25
N SER A 308 5.29 -12.30 17.99
CA SER A 308 5.57 -13.67 18.42
C SER A 308 4.69 -14.13 19.59
N HIS A 309 4.51 -13.29 20.63
CA HIS A 309 3.90 -13.68 21.89
C HIS A 309 2.37 -13.73 21.81
N TYR A 310 1.74 -12.67 21.29
CA TYR A 310 0.28 -12.57 21.23
C TYR A 310 -0.30 -13.16 19.95
N TRP A 311 0.43 -13.04 18.83
CA TRP A 311 -0.06 -13.51 17.53
C TRP A 311 0.62 -14.79 17.04
N GLY A 312 1.68 -15.30 17.66
CA GLY A 312 2.34 -16.53 17.23
C GLY A 312 3.04 -16.47 15.88
N VAL A 313 3.34 -15.27 15.38
CA VAL A 313 4.03 -15.05 14.09
C VAL A 313 5.48 -15.53 14.20
N GLY A 314 6.01 -16.10 13.12
CA GLY A 314 7.40 -16.53 13.04
C GLY A 314 7.64 -17.50 11.89
N PHE A 315 8.90 -17.67 11.53
CA PHE A 315 9.31 -18.53 10.42
C PHE A 315 8.75 -19.95 10.57
N LEU A 316 7.97 -20.38 9.59
CA LEU A 316 7.30 -21.67 9.46
C LEU A 316 6.33 -22.05 10.60
N ARG A 317 6.06 -21.16 11.56
CA ARG A 317 5.17 -21.46 12.71
C ARG A 317 3.74 -21.75 12.30
N TYR A 318 3.30 -21.19 11.17
CA TYR A 318 1.94 -21.36 10.65
C TYR A 318 1.72 -22.66 9.85
N PHE A 319 2.78 -23.42 9.55
CA PHE A 319 2.72 -24.64 8.73
C PHE A 319 2.21 -25.83 9.56
N GLN A 320 0.93 -25.78 9.89
CA GLN A 320 0.23 -26.84 10.62
C GLN A 320 -0.90 -27.40 9.73
N VAL A 321 -1.17 -28.71 9.84
CA VAL A 321 -2.22 -29.38 9.04
C VAL A 321 -3.59 -28.71 9.24
N LYS A 322 -3.88 -28.25 10.47
CA LYS A 322 -5.12 -27.53 10.80
C LYS A 322 -5.32 -26.23 10.00
N GLN A 323 -4.24 -25.63 9.51
CA GLN A 323 -4.25 -24.36 8.78
C GLN A 323 -4.40 -24.54 7.27
N LEU A 324 -4.49 -25.76 6.75
CA LEU A 324 -4.60 -26.02 5.31
C LEU A 324 -5.74 -25.23 4.61
N PRO A 325 -6.94 -25.04 5.20
CA PRO A 325 -7.98 -24.19 4.61
C PRO A 325 -7.53 -22.74 4.40
N ASN A 326 -6.70 -22.20 5.30
CA ASN A 326 -6.19 -20.83 5.21
C ASN A 326 -5.15 -20.67 4.09
N PHE A 327 -4.39 -21.72 3.78
CA PHE A 327 -3.53 -21.75 2.60
C PHE A 327 -4.35 -21.76 1.31
N LEU A 328 -5.48 -22.48 1.27
CA LEU A 328 -6.39 -22.47 0.12
C LEU A 328 -6.99 -21.07 -0.10
N LEU A 329 -7.38 -20.40 0.98
CA LEU A 329 -7.90 -19.03 0.94
C LEU A 329 -6.89 -18.03 0.37
N ALA A 330 -5.62 -18.14 0.78
CA ALA A 330 -4.54 -17.29 0.29
C ALA A 330 -3.97 -17.71 -1.08
N SER A 331 -4.31 -18.91 -1.56
CA SER A 331 -3.72 -19.47 -2.78
C SER A 331 -3.87 -18.58 -4.01
N PRO A 332 -4.98 -17.85 -4.27
CA PRO A 332 -5.13 -17.11 -5.52
C PRO A 332 -4.18 -15.90 -5.61
N ILE A 333 -4.03 -15.15 -4.51
CA ILE A 333 -3.13 -13.98 -4.48
C ILE A 333 -1.67 -14.40 -4.51
N LEU A 334 -1.31 -15.48 -3.78
CA LEU A 334 0.05 -16.02 -3.77
C LEU A 334 0.42 -16.63 -5.14
N SER A 335 -0.52 -17.32 -5.78
CA SER A 335 -0.33 -17.84 -7.13
C SER A 335 -0.17 -16.72 -8.15
N LEU A 336 -0.96 -15.65 -8.05
CA LEU A 336 -0.81 -14.48 -8.93
C LEU A 336 0.56 -13.82 -8.75
N ALA A 337 1.02 -13.66 -7.50
CA ALA A 337 2.34 -13.13 -7.20
C ALA A 337 3.46 -14.01 -7.77
N LEU A 338 3.40 -15.32 -7.51
CA LEU A 338 4.37 -16.28 -7.99
C LEU A 338 4.40 -16.33 -9.53
N CYS A 339 3.24 -16.38 -10.17
CA CYS A 339 3.13 -16.32 -11.63
C CYS A 339 3.71 -15.03 -12.20
N SER A 340 3.44 -13.87 -11.59
CA SER A 340 4.00 -12.58 -11.99
C SER A 340 5.55 -12.60 -11.96
N ILE A 341 6.13 -13.09 -10.86
CA ILE A 341 7.58 -13.18 -10.66
C ILE A 341 8.21 -14.18 -11.65
N VAL A 342 7.71 -15.41 -11.69
CA VAL A 342 8.24 -16.48 -12.55
C VAL A 342 8.11 -16.11 -14.02
N HIS A 343 7.01 -15.49 -14.43
CA HIS A 343 6.81 -15.06 -15.81
C HIS A 343 7.81 -13.97 -16.22
N TYR A 344 8.04 -12.98 -15.35
CA TYR A 344 9.05 -11.94 -15.61
C TYR A 344 10.46 -12.54 -15.67
N ALA A 345 10.81 -13.42 -14.72
CA ALA A 345 12.12 -14.08 -14.68
C ALA A 345 12.38 -14.97 -15.90
N LYS A 346 11.37 -15.69 -16.41
CA LYS A 346 11.49 -16.53 -17.61
C LYS A 346 11.65 -15.74 -18.90
N LEU A 347 10.93 -14.62 -19.05
CA LEU A 347 10.97 -13.82 -20.28
C LEU A 347 12.13 -12.83 -20.33
N LYS A 348 12.65 -12.41 -19.17
CA LYS A 348 13.80 -11.50 -19.04
C LYS A 348 14.84 -12.03 -18.04
N PRO A 349 15.43 -13.21 -18.28
CA PRO A 349 16.36 -13.85 -17.34
C PRO A 349 17.62 -13.02 -17.12
N GLU A 350 18.20 -12.46 -18.18
CA GLU A 350 19.40 -11.62 -18.08
C GLU A 350 19.17 -10.41 -17.18
N ILE A 351 18.05 -9.70 -17.34
CA ILE A 351 17.69 -8.53 -16.51
C ILE A 351 17.40 -8.98 -15.07
N PHE A 352 16.67 -10.07 -14.88
CA PHE A 352 16.26 -10.53 -13.55
C PHE A 352 17.45 -11.01 -12.71
N PHE A 353 18.26 -11.93 -13.24
CA PHE A 353 19.39 -12.51 -12.51
C PHE A 353 20.59 -11.56 -12.37
N SER A 354 20.78 -10.62 -13.31
CA SER A 354 21.77 -9.55 -13.16
C SER A 354 21.27 -8.38 -12.30
N LEU A 355 20.09 -8.47 -11.69
CA LEU A 355 19.46 -7.37 -10.94
C LEU A 355 19.38 -6.05 -11.76
N GLY A 356 19.30 -6.16 -13.08
CA GLY A 356 19.22 -5.06 -14.04
C GLY A 356 20.57 -4.50 -14.50
N PHE A 357 21.72 -5.01 -14.04
CA PHE A 357 23.03 -4.51 -14.49
C PHE A 357 23.27 -4.75 -15.98
N CYS A 358 22.86 -5.91 -16.49
CA CYS A 358 22.97 -6.30 -17.90
C CYS A 358 21.79 -5.82 -18.76
N ALA A 359 20.96 -4.87 -18.28
CA ALA A 359 19.86 -4.36 -19.09
C ALA A 359 20.38 -3.61 -20.34
N PRO A 360 19.83 -3.85 -21.54
CA PRO A 360 20.20 -3.12 -22.75
C PRO A 360 19.96 -1.60 -22.60
N PRO A 361 20.75 -0.74 -23.27
CA PRO A 361 20.67 0.72 -23.11
C PRO A 361 19.27 1.29 -23.40
N GLU A 362 18.55 0.77 -24.40
CA GLU A 362 17.15 1.16 -24.71
C GLU A 362 16.19 0.92 -23.53
N HIS A 363 16.45 -0.11 -22.73
CA HIS A 363 15.67 -0.42 -21.54
C HIS A 363 16.08 0.43 -20.33
N LYS A 364 17.33 0.92 -20.28
CA LYS A 364 17.84 1.81 -19.24
C LYS A 364 17.30 3.23 -19.38
N ASP A 365 17.13 3.76 -20.59
CA ASP A 365 16.56 5.11 -20.82
C ASP A 365 15.13 5.24 -20.29
N SER A 366 14.34 4.16 -20.39
CA SER A 366 12.98 4.07 -19.86
C SER A 366 12.91 4.04 -18.33
N ALA A 367 14.01 3.69 -17.68
CA ALA A 367 14.13 3.48 -16.25
C ALA A 367 15.31 4.26 -15.65
N ALA A 368 15.71 5.36 -16.30
CA ALA A 368 16.92 6.12 -15.99
C ALA A 368 17.00 6.50 -14.50
N VAL A 369 15.86 6.79 -13.88
CA VAL A 369 15.78 7.13 -12.45
C VAL A 369 16.29 6.03 -11.52
N PHE A 370 16.12 4.75 -11.89
CA PHE A 370 16.64 3.62 -11.12
C PHE A 370 18.07 3.24 -11.49
N PHE A 371 18.48 3.44 -12.76
CA PHE A 371 19.71 2.86 -13.30
C PHE A 371 20.83 3.86 -13.59
N SER A 372 20.56 5.17 -13.69
CA SER A 372 21.55 6.19 -14.03
C SER A 372 21.40 7.47 -13.21
N PHE A 373 22.47 8.26 -13.18
CA PHE A 373 22.37 9.65 -12.74
C PHE A 373 21.48 10.42 -13.73
N ALA A 374 20.44 11.10 -13.21
CA ALA A 374 19.71 12.08 -13.99
C ALA A 374 20.62 13.29 -14.27
N GLU A 375 21.40 13.24 -15.34
CA GLU A 375 22.00 14.47 -15.88
C GLU A 375 20.88 15.33 -16.46
N ASN A 376 20.85 16.61 -16.06
CA ASN A 376 19.92 17.61 -16.56
C ASN A 376 19.86 17.54 -18.09
N SER A 377 18.71 17.10 -18.62
CA SER A 377 18.48 16.82 -20.04
C SER A 377 18.26 18.08 -20.88
N SER A 378 19.08 19.12 -20.68
CA SER A 378 19.08 20.30 -21.54
C SER A 378 19.88 20.06 -22.83
N ASN A 379 20.97 19.29 -22.80
CA ASN A 379 21.86 19.16 -23.97
C ASN A 379 21.52 18.00 -24.93
N SER A 380 20.70 17.02 -24.54
CA SER A 380 20.33 15.91 -25.45
C SER A 380 19.16 16.26 -26.39
N ARG A 381 18.36 17.29 -26.06
CA ARG A 381 17.25 17.75 -26.91
C ARG A 381 17.72 18.54 -28.15
N GLU A 382 18.85 19.24 -28.09
CA GLU A 382 19.38 19.98 -29.24
C GLU A 382 19.95 19.07 -30.34
N ASN A 383 20.60 17.95 -29.97
CA ASN A 383 21.16 17.03 -30.95
C ASN A 383 20.11 16.23 -31.74
N CYS A 384 18.94 15.97 -31.15
CA CYS A 384 17.83 15.32 -31.87
C CYS A 384 17.19 16.26 -32.92
N ASN A 385 17.09 17.55 -32.61
CA ASN A 385 16.52 18.54 -33.54
C ASN A 385 17.43 18.82 -34.75
N LEU A 386 18.75 18.71 -34.58
CA LEU A 386 19.72 18.89 -35.67
C LEU A 386 19.75 17.70 -36.65
N LYS A 387 19.51 16.46 -36.18
CA LYS A 387 19.39 15.29 -37.06
C LYS A 387 18.04 15.24 -37.78
N ALA A 388 16.95 15.64 -37.13
CA ALA A 388 15.61 15.70 -37.74
C ALA A 388 15.51 16.73 -38.88
N ARG A 389 16.30 17.82 -38.83
CA ARG A 389 16.29 18.86 -39.86
C ARG A 389 17.08 18.51 -41.13
N LYS A 390 17.90 17.46 -41.10
CA LYS A 390 18.73 17.02 -42.24
C LYS A 390 18.12 15.87 -43.07
N GLN A 391 16.98 15.32 -42.65
CA GLN A 391 16.33 14.17 -43.31
C GLN A 391 15.11 14.53 -44.17
N VAL A 392 14.75 15.81 -44.31
CA VAL A 392 13.55 16.25 -45.06
C VAL A 392 13.84 16.54 -46.54
N THR A 393 14.98 16.11 -47.09
CA THR A 393 15.27 16.35 -48.52
C THR A 393 16.02 15.18 -49.15
N LYS A 394 15.31 14.07 -49.39
CA LYS A 394 15.50 13.23 -50.58
C LYS A 394 14.40 12.16 -50.70
N ASP A 395 13.79 12.14 -51.88
CA ASP A 395 12.70 11.30 -52.38
C ASP A 395 12.88 9.78 -52.24
N GLY A 396 11.76 9.06 -52.29
CA GLY A 396 11.66 7.81 -53.05
C GLY A 396 11.12 6.59 -52.30
N THR A 397 9.84 6.28 -52.53
CA THR A 397 9.11 5.00 -52.40
C THR A 397 9.94 3.75 -52.05
N SER A 398 9.78 3.19 -50.85
CA SER A 398 9.79 1.73 -50.59
C SER A 398 9.52 1.40 -49.10
N LEU A 399 8.62 0.42 -48.89
CA LEU A 399 8.41 -0.45 -47.72
C LEU A 399 8.85 0.09 -46.33
N LEU A 400 7.86 0.52 -45.52
CA LEU A 400 8.05 0.88 -44.11
C LEU A 400 8.60 -0.31 -43.28
N PRO A 401 9.80 -0.22 -42.66
CA PRO A 401 10.37 -1.30 -41.88
C PRO A 401 9.76 -1.43 -40.48
N GLU A 402 9.87 -2.64 -39.92
CA GLU A 402 9.35 -3.12 -38.63
C GLU A 402 9.68 -2.30 -37.36
N GLU A 403 10.45 -1.22 -37.44
CA GLU A 403 10.92 -0.44 -36.28
C GLU A 403 9.78 0.21 -35.48
N TYR A 404 8.66 0.55 -36.13
CA TYR A 404 7.51 1.14 -35.43
C TYR A 404 6.71 0.13 -34.57
N LYS A 405 6.93 -1.19 -34.74
CA LYS A 405 6.25 -2.25 -33.96
C LYS A 405 6.99 -2.66 -32.69
N LEU A 406 8.29 -2.34 -32.55
CA LEU A 406 9.10 -2.71 -31.39
C LEU A 406 8.96 -1.72 -30.23
N SER A 407 8.83 -0.42 -30.53
CA SER A 407 8.68 0.62 -29.50
C SER A 407 7.37 0.56 -28.70
N ALA A 408 6.35 -0.14 -29.20
CA ALA A 408 5.04 -0.30 -28.55
C ALA A 408 4.93 -1.56 -27.65
N LYS A 409 5.96 -2.41 -27.58
CA LYS A 409 5.87 -3.75 -26.95
C LYS A 409 6.50 -3.89 -25.56
N GLN A 410 7.09 -2.84 -24.97
CA GLN A 410 7.86 -3.01 -23.74
C GLN A 410 7.00 -3.24 -22.48
N GLY A 411 5.83 -2.58 -22.33
CA GLY A 411 4.77 -2.93 -21.37
C GLY A 411 5.24 -3.45 -19.99
N TYR A 412 4.65 -4.59 -19.58
CA TYR A 412 5.01 -5.30 -18.33
C TYR A 412 6.44 -5.87 -18.32
N LEU A 413 7.06 -6.07 -19.48
CA LEU A 413 8.40 -6.66 -19.61
C LEU A 413 9.53 -5.62 -19.61
N SER A 414 9.21 -4.37 -19.27
CA SER A 414 10.17 -3.28 -19.12
C SER A 414 11.12 -3.54 -17.94
N ALA A 415 12.38 -3.08 -18.06
CA ALA A 415 13.35 -3.12 -16.95
C ALA A 415 12.90 -2.26 -15.76
N ALA A 416 12.06 -1.24 -15.98
CA ALA A 416 11.47 -0.40 -14.94
C ALA A 416 10.59 -1.17 -13.94
N VAL A 417 10.08 -2.35 -14.34
CA VAL A 417 9.21 -3.20 -13.52
C VAL A 417 10.01 -4.03 -12.51
N LEU A 418 11.31 -4.27 -12.77
CA LEU A 418 12.16 -5.15 -11.98
C LEU A 418 12.19 -4.82 -10.48
N PRO A 419 12.43 -3.57 -10.02
CA PRO A 419 12.48 -3.26 -8.59
C PRO A 419 11.16 -3.62 -7.88
N CYS A 420 10.03 -3.44 -8.58
CA CYS A 420 8.72 -3.77 -8.06
C CYS A 420 8.50 -5.29 -7.98
N ILE A 421 9.03 -6.06 -8.93
CA ILE A 421 8.98 -7.54 -8.92
C ILE A 421 9.84 -8.10 -7.78
N LEU A 422 11.04 -7.58 -7.57
CA LEU A 422 11.90 -7.99 -6.46
C LEU A 422 11.23 -7.68 -5.11
N HIS A 423 10.64 -6.48 -4.98
CA HIS A 423 9.86 -6.11 -3.80
C HIS A 423 8.65 -7.03 -3.59
N LEU A 424 7.89 -7.34 -4.65
CA LEU A 424 6.78 -8.31 -4.58
C LEU A 424 7.28 -9.70 -4.16
N GLY A 425 8.42 -10.17 -4.67
CA GLY A 425 9.02 -11.44 -4.29
C GLY A 425 9.38 -11.52 -2.81
N PHE A 426 10.01 -10.47 -2.28
CA PHE A 426 10.31 -10.38 -0.85
C PHE A 426 9.04 -10.38 0.01
N MET A 427 8.03 -9.60 -0.38
CA MET A 427 6.74 -9.54 0.30
C MET A 427 6.02 -10.89 0.24
N ALA A 428 5.95 -11.55 -0.93
CA ALA A 428 5.30 -12.84 -1.09
C ALA A 428 6.00 -13.94 -0.27
N ALA A 429 7.33 -13.95 -0.25
CA ALA A 429 8.10 -14.86 0.60
C ALA A 429 7.83 -14.63 2.10
N THR A 430 7.77 -13.36 2.54
CA THR A 430 7.44 -13.02 3.93
C THR A 430 6.03 -13.47 4.29
N ALA A 431 5.06 -13.22 3.41
CA ALA A 431 3.66 -13.61 3.59
C ALA A 431 3.49 -15.13 3.67
N PHE A 432 4.28 -15.89 2.90
CA PHE A 432 4.19 -17.34 2.86
C PHE A 432 4.94 -18.04 4.00
N PHE A 433 6.16 -17.59 4.32
CA PHE A 433 7.04 -18.29 5.25
C PHE A 433 7.00 -17.78 6.69
N VAL A 434 6.64 -16.51 6.93
CA VAL A 434 6.79 -15.87 8.25
C VAL A 434 5.45 -15.50 8.87
N MET A 435 4.53 -14.97 8.06
CA MET A 435 3.25 -14.47 8.52
C MET A 435 2.16 -15.56 8.51
N HIS A 436 1.03 -15.25 9.16
CA HIS A 436 -0.20 -16.03 8.98
C HIS A 436 -0.69 -15.88 7.54
N VAL A 437 -0.71 -16.98 6.80
CA VAL A 437 -0.89 -16.99 5.35
C VAL A 437 -2.24 -16.41 4.91
N GLN A 438 -3.28 -16.53 5.75
CA GLN A 438 -4.61 -15.95 5.51
C GLN A 438 -4.54 -14.42 5.25
N VAL A 439 -3.64 -13.72 5.94
CA VAL A 439 -3.40 -12.27 5.81
C VAL A 439 -2.71 -11.89 4.49
N ALA A 440 -2.24 -12.85 3.69
CA ALA A 440 -1.50 -12.58 2.45
C ALA A 440 -2.28 -11.69 1.47
N THR A 441 -3.61 -11.86 1.38
CA THR A 441 -4.46 -11.07 0.47
C THR A 441 -4.41 -9.58 0.80
N ARG A 442 -4.64 -9.21 2.07
CA ARG A 442 -4.52 -7.80 2.48
C ARG A 442 -3.08 -7.30 2.40
N PHE A 443 -2.11 -8.12 2.77
CA PHE A 443 -0.70 -7.78 2.78
C PHE A 443 -0.12 -7.49 1.39
N LEU A 444 -0.46 -8.28 0.37
CA LEU A 444 0.09 -8.13 -0.99
C LEU A 444 -0.69 -7.15 -1.87
N SER A 445 -1.94 -6.83 -1.52
CA SER A 445 -2.88 -6.06 -2.34
C SER A 445 -2.41 -4.65 -2.76
N PHE A 446 -1.45 -4.04 -2.08
CA PHE A 446 -0.94 -2.72 -2.49
C PHE A 446 0.10 -2.80 -3.62
N SER A 447 0.59 -4.00 -3.95
CA SER A 447 1.72 -4.21 -4.85
C SER A 447 1.33 -3.99 -6.32
N PRO A 448 1.83 -2.94 -7.00
CA PRO A 448 1.47 -2.65 -8.38
C PRO A 448 1.68 -3.80 -9.40
N PRO A 449 2.75 -4.63 -9.31
CA PRO A 449 2.99 -5.68 -10.30
C PRO A 449 1.89 -6.74 -10.39
N LEU A 450 1.12 -6.97 -9.32
CA LEU A 450 -0.01 -7.89 -9.35
C LEU A 450 -1.05 -7.42 -10.37
N TYR A 451 -1.35 -6.13 -10.36
CA TYR A 451 -2.32 -5.51 -11.25
C TYR A 451 -1.78 -5.32 -12.67
N TRP A 452 -0.48 -5.01 -12.80
CA TRP A 452 0.17 -4.94 -14.11
C TRP A 452 0.19 -6.31 -14.79
N PHE A 453 0.53 -7.36 -14.04
CA PHE A 453 0.53 -8.73 -14.54
C PHE A 453 -0.88 -9.21 -14.87
N ALA A 454 -1.86 -8.95 -13.99
CA ALA A 454 -3.27 -9.25 -14.29
C ALA A 454 -3.75 -8.53 -15.57
N SER A 455 -3.41 -7.24 -15.74
CA SER A 455 -3.70 -6.48 -16.96
C SER A 455 -3.02 -7.08 -18.21
N TYR A 456 -1.79 -7.56 -18.06
CA TYR A 456 -1.03 -8.21 -19.12
C TYR A 456 -1.68 -9.55 -19.55
N ILE A 457 -1.96 -10.47 -18.62
CA ILE A 457 -2.52 -11.78 -18.93
C ILE A 457 -3.91 -11.68 -19.59
N MET A 458 -4.70 -10.67 -19.21
CA MET A 458 -6.04 -10.43 -19.77
C MET A 458 -6.03 -10.08 -21.26
N LYS A 459 -4.90 -9.61 -21.80
CA LYS A 459 -4.72 -9.32 -23.24
C LYS A 459 -3.84 -10.35 -23.96
N SER A 460 -3.41 -11.41 -23.27
CA SER A 460 -2.66 -12.47 -23.92
C SER A 460 -3.50 -13.12 -25.04
N PRO A 461 -2.94 -13.30 -26.26
CA PRO A 461 -3.66 -13.94 -27.36
C PRO A 461 -4.11 -15.36 -26.99
N GLY A 462 -5.31 -15.75 -27.43
CA GLY A 462 -5.90 -17.07 -27.20
C GLY A 462 -6.52 -17.28 -25.82
N THR A 463 -5.79 -17.02 -24.74
CA THR A 463 -6.23 -17.34 -23.36
C THR A 463 -6.68 -16.14 -22.53
N GLY A 464 -6.43 -14.91 -22.98
CA GLY A 464 -6.64 -13.70 -22.19
C GLY A 464 -8.09 -13.46 -21.75
N LYS A 465 -9.08 -13.81 -22.59
CA LYS A 465 -10.51 -13.72 -22.20
C LYS A 465 -10.82 -14.62 -21.00
N ARG A 466 -10.38 -15.88 -21.03
CA ARG A 466 -10.60 -16.84 -19.94
C ARG A 466 -9.97 -16.37 -18.63
N TRP A 467 -8.72 -15.92 -18.68
CA TRP A 467 -8.05 -15.37 -17.50
C TRP A 467 -8.71 -14.11 -16.98
N GLY A 468 -9.18 -13.23 -17.87
CA GLY A 468 -9.95 -12.05 -17.48
C GLY A 468 -11.24 -12.39 -16.76
N TYR A 469 -12.00 -13.38 -17.23
CA TYR A 469 -13.18 -13.87 -16.51
C TYR A 469 -12.83 -14.41 -15.12
N ILE A 470 -11.77 -15.21 -15.00
CA ILE A 470 -11.33 -15.77 -13.72
C ILE A 470 -10.94 -14.67 -12.72
N VAL A 471 -10.13 -13.71 -13.15
CA VAL A 471 -9.69 -12.60 -12.30
C VAL A 471 -10.88 -11.76 -11.84
N TRP A 472 -11.79 -11.41 -12.75
CA TRP A 472 -12.98 -10.63 -12.40
C TRP A 472 -13.96 -11.39 -11.52
N ALA A 473 -14.20 -12.67 -11.80
CA ALA A 473 -15.06 -13.51 -10.98
C ALA A 473 -14.49 -13.65 -9.56
N TYR A 474 -13.19 -13.86 -9.44
CA TYR A 474 -12.49 -13.91 -8.14
C TYR A 474 -12.62 -12.59 -7.38
N SER A 475 -12.30 -11.47 -8.04
CA SER A 475 -12.44 -10.14 -7.45
C SER A 475 -13.88 -9.87 -6.99
N ALA A 476 -14.88 -10.13 -7.84
CA ALA A 476 -16.29 -9.92 -7.51
C ALA A 476 -16.77 -10.83 -6.36
N ALA A 477 -16.35 -12.11 -6.36
CA ALA A 477 -16.69 -13.04 -5.29
C ALA A 477 -16.13 -12.58 -3.94
N TYR A 478 -14.86 -12.18 -3.88
CA TYR A 478 -14.26 -11.66 -2.65
C TYR A 478 -14.82 -10.30 -2.25
N PHE A 479 -15.22 -9.47 -3.21
CA PHE A 479 -15.88 -8.21 -2.93
C PHE A 479 -17.22 -8.42 -2.22
N LEU A 480 -18.05 -9.33 -2.72
CA LEU A 480 -19.33 -9.69 -2.12
C LEU A 480 -19.17 -10.46 -0.82
N LEU A 481 -18.46 -11.59 -0.85
CA LEU A 481 -18.26 -12.45 0.31
C LEU A 481 -17.50 -11.72 1.42
N GLY A 482 -16.55 -10.87 1.07
CA GLY A 482 -15.80 -10.07 2.03
C GLY A 482 -16.65 -9.04 2.71
N SER A 483 -17.47 -8.31 1.96
CA SER A 483 -18.43 -7.38 2.57
C SER A 483 -19.40 -8.10 3.50
N LEU A 484 -19.87 -9.31 3.13
CA LEU A 484 -20.80 -10.11 3.90
C LEU A 484 -20.19 -10.64 5.21
N LEU A 485 -19.08 -11.38 5.10
CA LEU A 485 -18.47 -12.07 6.23
C LEU A 485 -17.79 -11.08 7.19
N PHE A 486 -16.99 -10.15 6.67
CA PHE A 486 -16.28 -9.17 7.51
C PHE A 486 -17.25 -8.29 8.29
N SER A 487 -18.31 -7.79 7.64
CA SER A 487 -19.28 -6.95 8.33
C SER A 487 -19.99 -7.73 9.44
N ASN A 488 -20.25 -9.02 9.29
CA ASN A 488 -20.99 -9.83 10.28
C ASN A 488 -20.10 -10.62 11.25
N PHE A 489 -18.84 -10.23 11.45
CA PHE A 489 -17.91 -10.91 12.37
C PHE A 489 -17.58 -12.37 12.01
N TYR A 490 -17.72 -12.74 10.74
CA TYR A 490 -17.20 -14.00 10.25
C TYR A 490 -15.77 -13.86 9.73
N PRO A 491 -14.87 -14.81 10.06
CA PRO A 491 -13.51 -14.80 9.53
C PRO A 491 -13.56 -14.90 8.00
N PHE A 492 -12.86 -14.00 7.32
CA PHE A 492 -12.92 -13.85 5.86
C PHE A 492 -11.55 -13.85 5.17
N THR A 493 -10.48 -13.52 5.88
CA THR A 493 -9.08 -13.58 5.45
C THR A 493 -8.19 -13.53 6.67
#